data_AF-A0A8J3XGT5-F1
#
_entry.id   AF-A0A8J3XGT5-F1
#
_cell.length_a   1.000
_cell.length_b   1.000
_cell.length_c   1.000
_cell.angle_alpha   90.00
_cell.angle_beta   90.00
_cell.angle_gamma   90.00
#
_symmetry.space_group_name_H-M   'P 1'
#
loop_
_entity.id
_entity.type
_entity.pdbx_description
1 polymer ?
#
loop_
_entity_poly.entity_id
_entity_poly.type
_entity_poly.pdbx_seq_one_letter_code
_entity_poly.pdbx_strand_id
1 'polypeptide(L)'
;MSTRTDIVDTSQGTVHMVLGGGGVSGTTNGSFFKDGTGKVITAVAPNPGGGHTSTYVKEQAVWIGVRDLDHPYGFAAFDVDPGRHRGDTTTMTVTYYNVNKPHGDLSVFERFTLHRRRSDG
;
A
#
# COMPACT_ATOMS: atom_id res chain seq x y z
N MET A 1 -19.78 5.95 -3.73
CA MET A 1 -18.58 5.42 -3.05
C MET A 1 -17.59 6.55 -2.89
N SER A 2 -16.90 6.63 -1.75
CA SER A 2 -15.86 7.64 -1.50
C SER A 2 -14.59 7.30 -2.28
N THR A 3 -13.91 8.30 -2.85
CA THR A 3 -12.59 8.18 -3.49
C THR A 3 -11.46 8.72 -2.61
N ARG A 4 -11.77 9.06 -1.35
CA ARG A 4 -10.79 9.58 -0.39
C ARG A 4 -9.78 8.50 -0.02
N THR A 5 -8.50 8.88 -0.02
CA THR A 5 -7.38 8.02 0.38
C THR A 5 -6.81 8.40 1.75
N ASP A 6 -7.18 9.56 2.29
CA ASP A 6 -6.71 10.08 3.58
C ASP A 6 -7.51 9.52 4.78
N ILE A 7 -8.75 9.08 4.54
CA ILE A 7 -9.58 8.32 5.49
C ILE A 7 -10.32 7.20 4.77
N VAL A 8 -10.14 5.96 5.23
CA VAL A 8 -10.66 4.76 4.55
C VAL A 8 -11.48 3.92 5.52
N ASP A 9 -12.75 3.71 5.15
CA ASP A 9 -13.64 2.77 5.83
C ASP A 9 -13.31 1.35 5.39
N THR A 10 -12.59 0.64 6.25
CA THR A 10 -12.18 -0.74 5.97
C THR A 10 -13.32 -1.73 6.19
N SER A 11 -14.52 -1.33 6.60
CA SER A 11 -15.69 -2.24 6.54
C SER A 11 -16.09 -2.58 5.10
N GLN A 12 -15.70 -1.74 4.14
CA GLN A 12 -16.07 -1.88 2.72
C GLN A 12 -15.05 -2.65 1.88
N GLY A 13 -13.93 -3.08 2.48
CA GLY A 13 -12.86 -3.78 1.78
C GLY A 13 -11.55 -3.78 2.55
N THR A 14 -10.51 -4.33 1.93
CA THR A 14 -9.17 -4.42 2.52
C THR A 14 -8.24 -3.40 1.88
N VAL A 15 -7.48 -2.69 2.71
CA VAL A 15 -6.34 -1.88 2.25
C VAL A 15 -5.10 -2.76 2.19
N HIS A 16 -4.46 -2.81 1.02
CA HIS A 16 -3.21 -3.53 0.83
C HIS A 16 -2.04 -2.55 0.74
N MET A 17 -1.01 -2.79 1.55
CA MET A 17 0.19 -1.96 1.61
C MET A 17 1.41 -2.81 1.27
N VAL A 18 2.28 -2.28 0.41
CA VAL A 18 3.57 -2.91 0.08
C VAL A 18 4.68 -2.09 0.73
N LEU A 19 5.30 -2.63 1.77
CA LEU A 19 6.31 -1.96 2.61
C LEU A 19 7.68 -2.63 2.47
N GLY A 20 8.13 -2.85 1.23
CA GLY A 20 9.37 -3.58 0.91
C GLY A 20 10.66 -2.75 0.96
N GLY A 21 10.57 -1.44 1.26
CA GLY A 21 11.69 -0.48 1.21
C GLY A 21 12.66 -0.54 2.40
N GLY A 22 12.90 -1.71 2.98
CA GLY A 22 13.65 -1.83 4.23
C GLY A 22 15.18 -1.61 4.15
N GLY A 23 15.75 -1.36 2.96
CA GLY A 23 17.18 -1.09 2.78
C GLY A 23 17.96 -2.07 1.89
N VAL A 24 17.29 -2.78 0.98
CA VAL A 24 17.97 -3.65 -0.01
C VAL A 24 18.76 -2.81 -1.02
N SER A 25 19.94 -3.28 -1.46
CA SER A 25 20.78 -2.55 -2.41
C SER A 25 20.20 -2.46 -3.84
N GLY A 26 19.34 -3.41 -4.23
CA GLY A 26 18.65 -3.43 -5.51
C GLY A 26 17.27 -2.79 -5.43
N THR A 27 17.15 -1.51 -5.80
CA THR A 27 15.89 -0.76 -5.75
C THR A 27 15.19 -0.73 -7.11
N THR A 28 13.87 -0.85 -7.13
CA THR A 28 13.08 -0.95 -8.39
C THR A 28 11.99 0.10 -8.55
N ASN A 29 11.92 1.11 -7.67
CA ASN A 29 10.88 2.16 -7.75
C ASN A 29 10.89 2.90 -9.09
N GLY A 30 12.06 3.16 -9.65
CA GLY A 30 12.21 3.79 -10.97
C GLY A 30 11.63 2.98 -12.14
N SER A 31 11.34 1.69 -11.94
CA SER A 31 10.76 0.79 -12.94
C SER A 31 9.24 0.76 -12.92
N PHE A 32 8.59 1.47 -11.99
CA PHE A 32 7.13 1.55 -11.96
C PHE A 32 6.58 2.35 -13.15
N PHE A 33 5.38 1.96 -13.61
CA PHE A 33 4.59 2.79 -14.51
C PHE A 33 4.23 4.11 -13.82
N LYS A 34 4.52 5.23 -14.49
CA LYS A 34 4.34 6.60 -13.96
C LYS A 34 3.00 7.23 -14.38
N ASP A 35 2.29 6.60 -15.30
CA ASP A 35 1.04 7.07 -15.90
C ASP A 35 -0.22 6.52 -15.21
N GLY A 36 -0.06 5.93 -14.02
CA GLY A 36 -1.16 5.31 -13.27
C GLY A 36 -1.59 3.94 -13.80
N THR A 37 -0.91 3.39 -14.80
CA THR A 37 -1.24 2.06 -15.32
C THR A 37 -0.72 0.92 -14.44
N GLY A 38 -1.46 -0.18 -14.45
CA GLY A 38 -1.07 -1.47 -13.90
C GLY A 38 -0.85 -2.48 -15.02
N LYS A 39 0.03 -3.47 -14.76
CA LYS A 39 0.19 -4.65 -15.60
C LYS A 39 -0.47 -5.82 -14.88
N VAL A 40 -1.61 -6.27 -15.39
CA VAL A 40 -2.48 -7.27 -14.77
C VAL A 40 -2.29 -8.62 -15.46
N ILE A 41 -2.11 -9.69 -14.68
CA ILE A 41 -2.09 -11.05 -15.20
C ILE A 41 -3.53 -11.49 -15.45
N THR A 42 -3.86 -11.86 -16.68
CA THR A 42 -5.22 -12.28 -17.07
C THR A 42 -5.31 -13.76 -17.42
N ALA A 43 -4.19 -14.40 -17.74
CA ALA A 43 -4.12 -15.84 -17.93
C ALA A 43 -2.71 -16.34 -17.61
N VAL A 44 -2.61 -17.64 -17.32
CA VAL A 44 -1.36 -18.36 -17.13
C VAL A 44 -1.40 -19.65 -17.93
N ALA A 45 -0.33 -19.98 -18.64
CA ALA A 45 -0.21 -21.21 -19.41
C ALA A 45 1.02 -22.02 -18.92
N PRO A 46 0.93 -23.35 -18.80
CA PRO A 46 2.10 -24.19 -18.55
C PRO A 46 3.19 -23.97 -19.60
N ASN A 47 4.45 -23.92 -19.17
CA ASN A 47 5.60 -23.82 -20.08
C ASN A 47 6.31 -25.18 -20.18
N PRO A 48 6.66 -25.67 -21.39
CA PRO A 48 7.43 -26.92 -21.57
C PRO A 48 8.75 -27.01 -20.78
N GLY A 49 9.39 -25.88 -20.49
CA GLY A 49 10.63 -25.81 -19.69
C GLY A 49 10.41 -25.82 -18.17
N GLY A 50 9.18 -26.01 -17.71
CA GLY A 50 8.78 -25.83 -16.31
C GLY A 50 8.30 -24.39 -16.01
N GLY A 51 7.41 -24.27 -15.03
CA GLY A 51 6.78 -23.01 -14.65
C GLY A 51 5.59 -22.61 -15.52
N HIS A 52 5.18 -21.34 -15.40
CA HIS A 52 4.02 -20.78 -16.09
C HIS A 52 4.36 -19.48 -16.82
N THR A 53 3.88 -19.34 -18.04
CA THR A 53 3.94 -18.10 -18.81
C THR A 53 2.67 -17.30 -18.54
N SER A 54 2.83 -16.05 -18.09
CA SER A 54 1.71 -15.14 -17.82
C SER A 54 1.35 -14.31 -19.05
N THR A 55 0.05 -14.22 -19.35
CA THR A 55 -0.52 -13.25 -20.28
C THR A 55 -0.91 -11.99 -19.49
N TYR A 56 -0.58 -10.82 -20.05
CA TYR A 56 -0.80 -9.55 -19.38
C TYR A 56 -1.67 -8.60 -20.18
N VAL A 57 -2.48 -7.82 -19.47
CA VAL A 57 -3.16 -6.63 -20.00
C VAL A 57 -2.67 -5.39 -19.23
N LYS A 58 -2.63 -4.24 -19.90
CA LYS A 58 -2.43 -2.95 -19.24
C LYS A 58 -3.78 -2.29 -19.02
N GLU A 59 -4.02 -1.80 -17.81
CA GLU A 59 -5.23 -1.04 -17.49
C GLU A 59 -4.94 0.08 -16.50
N GLN A 60 -5.90 1.00 -16.36
CA GLN A 60 -5.82 2.06 -15.35
C GLN A 60 -5.99 1.44 -13.96
N ALA A 61 -4.97 1.61 -13.11
CA ALA A 61 -4.94 0.99 -11.80
C ALA A 61 -5.67 1.84 -10.77
N VAL A 62 -7.00 1.99 -10.94
CA VAL A 62 -7.88 2.81 -10.09
C VAL A 62 -7.93 2.34 -8.63
N TRP A 63 -7.42 1.14 -8.34
CA TRP A 63 -7.27 0.57 -6.99
C TRP A 63 -5.99 1.00 -6.27
N ILE A 64 -5.09 1.75 -6.93
CA ILE A 64 -3.90 2.31 -6.29
C ILE A 64 -4.26 3.66 -5.69
N GLY A 65 -4.12 3.78 -4.36
CA GLY A 65 -4.21 5.08 -3.69
C GLY A 65 -2.94 5.91 -3.93
N VAL A 66 -1.80 5.41 -3.45
CA VAL A 66 -0.51 6.13 -3.46
C VAL A 66 0.63 5.17 -3.79
N ARG A 67 1.68 5.68 -4.44
CA ARG A 67 2.92 4.97 -4.76
C ARG A 67 4.09 5.94 -4.72
N ASP A 68 5.14 5.62 -3.96
CA ASP A 68 6.40 6.37 -4.00
C ASP A 68 7.25 5.91 -5.20
N LEU A 69 7.42 6.80 -6.17
CA LEU A 69 8.22 6.55 -7.37
C LEU A 69 9.70 6.88 -7.17
N ASP A 70 10.02 7.69 -6.16
CA ASP A 70 11.30 8.39 -6.05
C ASP A 70 12.13 7.90 -4.87
N HIS A 71 11.50 7.52 -3.76
CA HIS A 71 12.19 7.10 -2.55
C HIS A 71 12.06 5.59 -2.32
N PRO A 72 13.16 4.83 -2.44
CA PRO A 72 13.12 3.39 -2.32
C PRO A 72 13.13 2.90 -0.87
N TYR A 73 13.43 3.77 0.10
CA TYR A 73 13.63 3.40 1.49
C TYR A 73 12.68 4.09 2.44
N GLY A 74 12.09 3.29 3.32
CA GLY A 74 11.12 3.80 4.29
C GLY A 74 10.49 2.70 5.13
N PHE A 75 9.62 3.13 6.05
CA PHE A 75 8.83 2.24 6.89
C PHE A 75 7.49 2.89 7.25
N ALA A 76 6.50 2.08 7.59
CA ALA A 76 5.23 2.56 8.12
C ALA A 76 5.21 2.45 9.64
N ALA A 77 4.72 3.50 10.31
CA ALA A 77 4.28 3.46 11.69
C ALA A 77 2.75 3.35 11.74
N PHE A 78 2.25 2.50 12.62
CA PHE A 78 0.82 2.27 12.85
C PHE A 78 0.47 2.72 14.27
N ASP A 79 -0.34 3.75 14.37
CA ASP A 79 -0.91 4.23 15.64
C ASP A 79 -2.36 3.78 15.72
N VAL A 80 -2.69 2.94 16.70
CA VAL A 80 -4.00 2.25 16.78
C VAL A 80 -4.75 2.73 18.01
N ASP A 81 -5.93 3.28 17.79
CA ASP A 81 -6.94 3.51 18.82
C ASP A 81 -8.05 2.45 18.67
N PRO A 82 -8.12 1.45 19.56
CA PRO A 82 -9.13 0.41 19.49
C PRO A 82 -10.53 0.87 19.94
N GLY A 83 -10.71 2.11 20.40
CA GLY A 83 -11.92 2.54 21.10
C GLY A 83 -11.95 2.04 22.55
N ARG A 84 -12.96 2.46 23.33
CA ARG A 84 -13.04 2.22 24.78
C ARG A 84 -13.99 1.08 25.14
N HIS A 85 -14.99 0.82 24.31
CA HIS A 85 -16.07 -0.11 24.58
C HIS A 85 -16.31 -1.08 23.42
N ARG A 86 -17.10 -2.12 23.70
CA ARG A 86 -17.57 -3.08 22.68
C ARG A 86 -18.37 -2.35 21.61
N GLY A 87 -18.13 -2.70 20.35
CA GLY A 87 -18.81 -2.06 19.22
C GLY A 87 -18.36 -0.61 18.92
N ASP A 88 -17.34 -0.09 19.62
CA ASP A 88 -16.73 1.20 19.25
C ASP A 88 -16.01 1.11 17.90
N THR A 89 -15.72 2.27 17.32
CA THR A 89 -14.87 2.36 16.13
C THR A 89 -13.42 2.25 16.51
N THR A 90 -12.72 1.28 15.93
CA THR A 90 -11.26 1.25 15.92
C THR A 90 -10.77 2.18 14.81
N THR A 91 -9.79 3.02 15.12
CA THR A 91 -9.06 3.82 14.15
C THR A 91 -7.59 3.42 14.16
N MET A 92 -6.96 3.49 12.99
CA MET A 92 -5.53 3.24 12.83
C MET A 92 -4.96 4.31 11.93
N THR A 93 -4.13 5.18 12.49
CA THR A 93 -3.40 6.16 11.70
C THR A 93 -2.09 5.54 11.21
N VAL A 94 -1.92 5.51 9.90
CA VAL A 94 -0.73 5.01 9.24
C VAL A 94 0.11 6.20 8.80
N THR A 95 1.39 6.21 9.13
CA THR A 95 2.35 7.21 8.64
C THR A 95 3.52 6.50 7.97
N TYR A 96 3.73 6.74 6.68
CA TYR A 96 4.90 6.23 5.97
C TYR A 96 6.01 7.28 6.00
N TYR A 97 7.18 6.89 6.48
CA TYR A 97 8.37 7.71 6.56
C TYR A 97 9.38 7.26 5.52
N ASN A 98 9.90 8.23 4.76
CA ASN A 98 11.06 8.02 3.92
C ASN A 98 12.35 8.20 4.73
N VAL A 99 13.31 7.31 4.49
CA VAL A 99 14.68 7.39 5.03
C VAL A 99 15.57 7.95 3.93
N ASN A 100 15.54 9.27 3.78
CA ASN A 100 16.14 9.99 2.66
C ASN A 100 16.97 11.21 3.09
N LYS A 101 17.18 11.41 4.40
CA LYS A 101 17.98 12.50 4.96
C LYS A 101 19.17 11.97 5.76
N PRO A 102 20.24 12.77 5.90
CA PRO A 102 21.39 12.42 6.73
C PRO A 102 21.00 12.17 8.20
N HIS A 103 21.87 11.49 8.95
CA HIS A 103 21.79 11.34 10.41
C HIS A 103 20.52 10.67 10.96
N GLY A 104 19.76 9.96 10.13
CA GLY A 104 18.54 9.28 10.55
C GLY A 104 17.29 10.16 10.56
N ASP A 105 17.39 11.39 10.04
CA ASP A 105 16.23 12.24 9.85
C ASP A 105 15.23 11.58 8.88
N LEU A 106 13.96 11.75 9.18
CA LEU A 106 12.86 11.19 8.39
C LEU A 106 12.08 12.30 7.70
N SER A 107 11.43 11.97 6.59
CA SER A 107 10.35 12.80 6.03
C SER A 107 9.07 11.98 5.98
N VAL A 108 7.97 12.58 6.42
CA VAL A 108 6.63 12.01 6.18
C VAL A 108 6.37 12.07 4.69
N PHE A 109 6.13 10.90 4.10
CA PHE A 109 5.72 10.78 2.70
C PHE A 109 4.19 10.74 2.59
N GLU A 110 3.56 9.93 3.45
CA GLU A 110 2.11 9.70 3.40
C GLU A 110 1.56 9.51 4.82
N ARG A 111 0.34 10.01 5.05
CA ARG A 111 -0.39 9.80 6.31
C ARG A 111 -1.88 9.70 6.06
N PHE A 112 -2.47 8.58 6.43
CA PHE A 112 -3.91 8.32 6.28
C PHE A 112 -4.47 7.53 7.47
N THR A 113 -5.79 7.54 7.62
CA THR A 113 -6.50 6.86 8.71
C THR A 113 -7.36 5.73 8.15
N LEU A 114 -7.19 4.53 8.71
CA LEU A 114 -8.11 3.41 8.54
C LEU A 114 -9.11 3.42 9.68
N HIS A 115 -10.38 3.10 9.40
CA HIS A 115 -11.35 2.89 10.47
C HIS A 115 -12.25 1.69 10.20
N ARG A 116 -12.71 1.05 11.28
CA ARG A 116 -13.71 -0.02 11.25
C ARG A 116 -14.45 -0.09 12.59
N ARG A 117 -15.76 -0.32 12.55
CA ARG A 117 -16.52 -0.65 13.77
C ARG A 117 -16.14 -2.04 14.25
N ARG A 118 -15.93 -2.21 15.57
CA ARG A 118 -15.70 -3.53 16.16
C ARG A 118 -16.94 -4.40 16.05
N SER A 119 -16.73 -5.69 15.87
CA SER A 119 -17.79 -6.69 15.74
C SER A 119 -18.29 -7.26 17.07
N ASP A 120 -17.75 -6.79 18.19
CA ASP A 120 -17.88 -7.42 19.52
C ASP A 120 -18.91 -6.75 20.44
N GLY A 121 -19.77 -5.89 19.89
CA GLY A 121 -20.90 -5.27 20.57
C GLY A 121 -22.23 -5.59 19.93
#